data_AF-A0AAD6PMJ3-F1
#
_entry.id   AF-A0AAD6PMJ3-F1
#
_cell.length_a   1.000
_cell.length_b   1.000
_cell.length_c   1.000
_cell.angle_alpha   90.00
_cell.angle_beta   90.00
_cell.angle_gamma   90.00
#
_symmetry.space_group_name_H-M   'P 1'
#
loop_
_entity.id
_entity.type
_entity.pdbx_description
1 polymer ?
#
loop_
_entity_poly.entity_id
_entity_poly.type
_entity_poly.pdbx_seq_one_letter_code
_entity_poly.pdbx_strand_id
1 'polypeptide(L)'
;MASHRLVHLFPIILLFTIPAGYVTASPPAAIKAAYWPSWSKTFPPSAIDTTLFTHILYAFLVPSNVTFKFEVSDSTASLLENFHRHPSSEKPTSENTSLIWGRQ
;
A
#
# COMPACT_ATOMS: atom_id res chain seq x y z
N MET A 1 -23.28 -60.36 20.80
CA MET A 1 -22.92 -59.90 19.42
C MET A 1 -23.11 -58.39 19.27
N ALA A 2 -22.59 -57.58 20.20
CA ALA A 2 -22.75 -56.11 20.20
C ALA A 2 -21.41 -55.36 20.13
N SER A 3 -20.28 -56.06 20.21
CA SER A 3 -18.94 -55.43 20.25
C SER A 3 -18.41 -55.03 18.88
N HIS A 4 -18.78 -55.72 17.80
CA HIS A 4 -18.24 -55.44 16.45
C HIS A 4 -18.79 -54.14 15.83
N ARG A 5 -19.96 -53.66 16.28
CA ARG A 5 -20.55 -52.40 15.79
C ARG A 5 -19.95 -51.16 16.44
N LEU A 6 -19.34 -51.29 17.62
CA LEU A 6 -18.74 -50.17 18.36
C LEU A 6 -17.36 -49.78 17.81
N VAL A 7 -16.59 -50.75 17.31
CA VAL A 7 -15.22 -50.52 16.79
C VAL A 7 -15.23 -49.76 15.46
N HIS A 8 -16.29 -49.92 14.65
CA HIS A 8 -16.45 -49.17 13.39
C HIS A 8 -16.90 -47.71 13.59
N LEU A 9 -17.32 -47.33 14.80
CA LEU A 9 -17.67 -45.93 15.11
C LEU A 9 -16.44 -45.08 15.43
N PHE A 10 -15.36 -45.70 15.93
CA PHE A 10 -14.10 -45.01 16.23
C PHE A 10 -13.42 -44.32 15.03
N PRO A 11 -13.26 -44.94 13.85
CA PRO A 11 -12.63 -44.27 12.70
C PRO A 11 -13.50 -43.16 12.11
N ILE A 12 -14.82 -43.25 12.24
CA ILE A 12 -15.76 -42.22 11.75
C ILE A 12 -15.69 -40.96 12.62
N ILE A 13 -15.57 -41.11 13.94
CA ILE A 13 -15.42 -39.98 14.87
C ILE A 13 -14.06 -39.29 14.69
N LEU A 14 -12.99 -40.04 14.40
CA LEU A 14 -11.66 -39.47 14.17
C LEU A 14 -11.59 -38.64 12.87
N LEU A 15 -12.33 -39.02 11.83
CA LEU A 15 -12.35 -38.30 10.56
C LEU A 15 -13.17 -36.98 10.62
N PHE A 16 -14.11 -36.88 11.56
CA PHE A 16 -14.99 -35.72 11.71
C PHE A 16 -14.40 -34.59 12.58
N THR A 17 -13.20 -34.79 13.14
CA THR A 17 -12.54 -33.83 14.05
C THR A 17 -11.26 -33.23 13.46
N ILE A 18 -11.14 -33.15 12.13
CA ILE A 18 -10.12 -32.29 11.53
C ILE A 18 -10.67 -30.87 11.53
N PRO A 19 -10.22 -29.96 12.42
CA PRO A 19 -10.58 -28.56 12.29
C PRO A 19 -10.07 -28.10 10.93
N ALA A 20 -10.97 -27.65 10.07
CA ALA A 20 -10.57 -26.94 8.87
C ALA A 20 -9.81 -25.71 9.36
N GLY A 21 -8.48 -25.74 9.27
CA GLY A 21 -7.64 -24.60 9.64
C GLY A 21 -7.99 -23.45 8.72
N TYR A 22 -8.88 -22.56 9.14
CA TYR A 22 -9.18 -21.35 8.40
C TYR A 22 -7.94 -20.45 8.51
N VAL A 23 -7.22 -20.27 7.41
CA VAL A 23 -6.23 -19.21 7.32
C VAL A 23 -7.00 -17.89 7.26
N THR A 24 -7.19 -17.24 8.41
CA THR A 24 -7.74 -15.90 8.45
C THR A 24 -6.67 -14.94 7.92
N ALA A 25 -6.81 -14.50 6.67
CA ALA A 25 -5.99 -13.42 6.15
C ALA A 25 -6.24 -12.17 7.01
N SER A 26 -5.17 -11.52 7.48
CA SER A 26 -5.29 -10.23 8.15
C SER A 26 -5.88 -9.23 7.15
N PRO A 27 -6.83 -8.35 7.58
CA PRO A 27 -7.32 -7.30 6.71
C PRO A 27 -6.15 -6.42 6.24
N PRO A 28 -6.19 -5.91 5.00
CA PRO A 28 -5.14 -5.05 4.48
C PRO A 28 -4.97 -3.81 5.37
N ALA A 29 -3.74 -3.32 5.47
CA ALA A 29 -3.45 -2.11 6.24
C ALA A 29 -4.22 -0.91 5.66
N ALA A 30 -4.74 -0.04 6.54
CA ALA A 30 -5.43 1.17 6.12
C ALA A 30 -4.48 2.13 5.39
N ILE A 31 -4.95 2.70 4.28
CA ILE A 31 -4.20 3.69 3.50
C ILE A 31 -4.59 5.11 3.95
N LYS A 32 -3.60 5.90 4.34
CA LYS A 32 -3.75 7.33 4.68
C LYS A 32 -2.86 8.12 3.73
N ALA A 33 -3.45 8.64 2.66
CA ALA A 33 -2.72 9.39 1.64
C ALA A 33 -2.96 10.90 1.76
N ALA A 34 -1.95 11.71 1.43
CA ALA A 34 -2.07 13.16 1.31
C ALA A 34 -1.39 13.69 0.05
N TYR A 35 -1.86 14.83 -0.44
CA TYR A 35 -1.22 15.55 -1.55
C TYR A 35 -0.30 16.64 -1.01
N TRP A 36 0.92 16.73 -1.54
CA TRP A 36 1.81 17.85 -1.33
C TRP A 36 1.83 18.76 -2.58
N PRO A 37 1.38 20.02 -2.47
CA PRO A 37 1.23 20.89 -3.61
C PRO A 37 2.57 21.47 -4.12
N SER A 38 2.84 21.34 -5.42
CA SER A 38 4.06 21.84 -6.09
C SER A 38 4.22 23.35 -6.03
N TRP A 39 3.11 24.08 -5.85
CA TRP A 39 3.09 25.53 -5.67
C TRP A 39 3.29 25.97 -4.21
N SER A 40 3.52 25.03 -3.28
CA SER A 40 3.81 25.33 -1.88
C SER A 40 5.18 26.00 -1.75
N LYS A 41 5.19 27.27 -1.34
CA LYS A 41 6.41 28.03 -1.07
C LYS A 41 6.81 28.04 0.40
N THR A 42 5.84 27.90 1.30
CA THR A 42 6.02 28.05 2.75
C THR A 42 6.03 26.74 3.51
N PHE A 43 5.66 25.63 2.86
CA PHE A 43 5.60 24.31 3.47
C PHE A 43 6.44 23.33 2.64
N PRO A 44 7.75 23.20 2.93
CA PRO A 44 8.64 22.31 2.21
C PRO A 44 8.32 20.84 2.53
N PRO A 45 8.71 19.88 1.68
CA PRO A 45 8.43 18.47 1.93
C PRO A 45 8.98 17.93 3.26
N SER A 46 10.14 18.46 3.69
CA SER A 46 10.78 18.10 4.96
C SER A 46 9.97 18.51 6.20
N ALA A 47 8.97 19.38 6.06
CA ALA A 47 8.09 19.80 7.15
C ALA A 47 6.87 18.88 7.33
N ILE A 48 6.69 17.87 6.47
CA ILE A 48 5.59 16.92 6.58
C ILE A 48 5.88 15.92 7.70
N ASP A 49 4.94 15.80 8.65
CA ASP A 49 4.93 14.70 9.61
C ASP A 49 4.49 13.40 8.92
N THR A 50 5.47 12.59 8.52
CA THR A 50 5.25 11.34 7.79
C THR A 50 4.62 10.24 8.66
N THR A 51 4.59 10.39 9.99
CA THR A 51 3.97 9.40 10.89
C THR A 51 2.45 9.35 10.74
N LEU A 52 1.86 10.40 10.18
CA LEU A 52 0.42 10.53 9.99
C LEU A 52 -0.09 9.85 8.71
N PHE A 53 0.79 9.55 7.75
CA PHE A 53 0.42 9.10 6.40
C PHE A 53 1.16 7.82 6.02
N THR A 54 0.51 6.98 5.23
CA THR A 54 1.19 5.85 4.58
C THR A 54 1.76 6.24 3.22
N HIS A 55 1.18 7.25 2.56
CA HIS A 55 1.61 7.74 1.26
C HIS A 55 1.48 9.26 1.20
N ILE A 56 2.45 9.94 0.60
CA ILE A 56 2.36 11.37 0.28
C ILE A 56 2.65 11.50 -1.21
N LEU A 57 1.76 12.19 -1.93
CA LEU A 57 1.77 12.30 -3.38
C LEU A 57 2.15 13.73 -3.77
N TYR A 58 3.18 13.89 -4.60
CA TYR A 58 3.50 15.19 -5.21
C TYR A 58 2.39 15.58 -6.20
N ALA A 59 1.79 16.76 -6.04
CA ALA A 59 0.69 17.23 -6.87
C ALA A 59 0.91 18.69 -7.31
N PHE A 60 0.91 19.06 -8.59
CA PHE A 60 0.83 18.21 -9.77
C PHE A 60 2.03 18.47 -10.67
N LEU A 61 2.36 17.47 -11.48
CA LEU A 61 3.13 17.70 -12.70
C LEU A 61 2.19 18.29 -13.74
N VAL A 62 2.61 19.39 -14.34
CA VAL A 62 1.87 20.08 -15.39
C VAL A 62 2.54 19.73 -16.72
N PRO A 63 1.81 19.18 -17.70
CA PRO A 63 2.40 18.88 -19.01
C PRO A 63 2.70 20.18 -19.77
N SER A 64 3.68 20.11 -20.66
CA SER A 64 3.97 21.19 -21.61
C SER A 64 2.75 21.47 -22.48
N ASN A 65 2.40 22.74 -22.65
CA ASN A 65 1.27 23.16 -23.50
C ASN A 65 1.55 23.01 -25.01
N VAL A 66 2.79 22.69 -25.39
CA VAL A 66 3.20 22.45 -26.78
C VAL A 66 3.30 20.95 -27.08
N THR A 67 3.99 20.20 -26.22
CA THR A 67 4.31 18.79 -26.48
C THR A 67 3.32 17.83 -25.83
N PHE A 68 2.50 18.30 -24.89
CA PHE A 68 1.62 17.49 -24.04
C PHE A 68 2.35 16.39 -23.25
N LYS A 69 3.67 16.53 -23.10
CA LYS A 69 4.52 15.65 -22.29
C LYS A 69 4.83 16.28 -20.94
N PHE A 70 5.08 15.44 -19.94
CA PHE A 70 5.62 15.91 -18.66
C PHE A 70 7.11 16.22 -18.83
N GLU A 71 7.42 17.50 -18.95
CA GLU A 71 8.79 17.98 -18.96
C GLU A 71 9.17 18.36 -17.53
N VAL A 72 10.11 17.61 -16.95
CA VAL A 72 10.59 17.82 -15.58
C VAL A 72 11.90 18.59 -15.65
N SER A 73 11.94 19.80 -15.09
CA SER A 73 13.18 20.58 -14.98
C SER A 73 14.15 19.93 -13.99
N ASP A 74 15.46 20.21 -14.13
CA ASP A 74 16.48 19.69 -13.21
C ASP A 74 16.20 20.03 -11.73
N SER A 75 15.64 21.22 -11.49
CA SER A 75 15.22 21.65 -10.15
C SER A 75 14.07 20.81 -9.60
N THR A 76 13.10 20.44 -10.46
CA THR A 76 11.96 19.60 -10.10
C THR A 76 12.41 18.15 -9.92
N ALA A 77 13.30 17.65 -10.78
CA ALA A 77 13.89 16.32 -10.64
C ALA A 77 14.64 16.17 -9.30
N SER A 78 15.49 17.16 -8.97
CA SER A 78 16.20 17.20 -7.68
C SER A 78 15.25 17.24 -6.49
N LEU A 79 14.14 18.00 -6.59
CA LEU A 79 13.12 18.04 -5.55
C LEU A 79 12.41 16.69 -5.40
N LEU A 80 12.04 16.04 -6.51
CA LEU A 80 11.38 14.73 -6.51
C LEU A 80 12.30 13.62 -5.98
N GLU A 81 13.59 13.66 -6.28
CA GLU A 81 14.57 12.75 -5.69
C GLU A 81 14.62 12.90 -4.16
N ASN A 82 14.65 14.14 -3.67
CA ASN A 82 14.64 14.42 -2.24
C ASN A 82 13.30 14.02 -1.59
N PHE A 83 12.19 14.17 -2.32
CA PHE A 83 10.86 13.75 -1.88
C PHE A 83 10.78 12.24 -1.65
N HIS A 84 11.41 11.43 -2.52
CA HIS A 84 11.47 9.97 -2.35
C HIS A 84 12.49 9.50 -1.30
N ARG A 85 13.49 10.32 -0.94
CA ARG A 85 14.57 9.94 -0.01
C ARG A 85 14.13 9.86 1.46
N HIS A 86 12.92 10.33 1.80
CA HIS A 86 12.41 10.12 3.15
C HIS A 86 12.13 8.62 3.38
N PRO A 87 12.74 8.01 4.41
CA PRO A 87 12.75 6.56 4.55
C PRO A 87 11.33 6.06 4.79
N SER A 88 10.93 5.10 3.96
CA SER A 88 9.96 4.08 4.32
C SER A 88 10.39 3.48 5.65
N SER A 89 9.81 3.96 6.74
CA SER A 89 9.96 3.35 8.05
C SER A 89 9.19 2.03 8.02
N GLU A 90 9.90 0.98 7.60
CA GLU A 90 9.68 -0.41 7.98
C GLU A 90 8.25 -0.95 7.80
N LYS A 91 7.88 -1.35 6.57
CA LYS A 91 7.05 -2.54 6.32
C LYS A 91 7.38 -3.18 4.97
N PRO A 92 7.50 -4.52 4.90
CA PRO A 92 7.92 -5.20 3.68
C PRO A 92 6.77 -5.35 2.68
N THR A 93 7.18 -5.50 1.42
CA THR A 93 6.44 -5.98 0.25
C THR A 93 5.84 -4.89 -0.66
N SER A 94 6.68 -4.62 -1.65
CA SER A 94 6.51 -3.87 -2.90
C SER A 94 5.17 -4.04 -3.62
N GLU A 95 4.56 -2.92 -3.99
CA GLU A 95 4.11 -2.67 -5.36
C GLU A 95 4.03 -1.14 -5.59
N ASN A 96 5.01 -0.58 -6.31
CA ASN A 96 5.03 0.85 -6.65
C ASN A 96 4.04 1.11 -7.79
N THR A 97 2.79 1.45 -7.46
CA THR A 97 1.82 1.98 -8.44
C THR A 97 1.78 3.51 -8.36
N SER A 98 2.38 4.18 -9.34
CA SER A 98 2.20 5.62 -9.54
C SER A 98 0.83 5.87 -10.17
N LEU A 99 -0.15 6.28 -9.37
CA LEU A 99 -1.50 6.60 -9.85
C LEU A 99 -1.55 8.04 -10.39
N ILE A 100 -1.74 8.15 -11.71
CA ILE A 100 -1.99 9.39 -12.45
C ILE A 100 -3.48 9.44 -12.80
N TRP A 101 -4.27 10.24 -12.08
CA TRP A 101 -5.61 10.65 -12.54
C TRP A 101 -5.94 12.07 -12.07
N GLY A 102 -5.73 13.05 -12.94
CA GLY A 102 -6.46 14.32 -12.94
C GLY A 102 -7.36 14.33 -14.17
N ARG A 103 -8.68 14.16 -13.98
CA ARG A 103 -9.65 14.30 -15.08
C ARG A 103 -9.84 15.78 -15.41
N GLN A 104 -9.90 16.04 -16.71
CA GLN A 104 -10.35 17.28 -17.33
C GLN A 104 -11.78 17.64 -16.92
#